data_AF-A0A6C8GFP6-F1
#
_entry.id   AF-A0A6C8GFP6-F1
#
_cell.length_a   1.000
_cell.length_b   1.000
_cell.length_c   1.000
_cell.angle_alpha   90.00
_cell.angle_beta   90.00
_cell.angle_gamma   90.00
#
_symmetry.space_group_name_H-M   'P 1'
#
loop_
_entity.id
_entity.type
_entity.pdbx_description
1 polymer ?
#
loop_
_entity_poly.entity_id
_entity_poly.type
_entity_poly.pdbx_seq_one_letter_code
_entity_poly.pdbx_strand_id
1 'polypeptide(L)'
;MKKIWLALAGMVLAFSASAAQISDGKQYITLDKPVAGEPQVLEFFSFYCPHCYQFEEVLHVSDNVKKKLPEGTKMTKYHVEFLGPLGKELTQAWAVAMALGVEDKVTVPLFEAVQKTQTVQSAADIRKVFVDAGVKGEDYDAAWNSFVVKSLVAQQEKG
;
A
#
# COMPACT_ATOMS: atom_id res chain seq x y z
N MET A 1 26.38 -25.93 39.90
CA MET A 1 24.94 -26.16 39.62
C MET A 1 24.27 -24.99 38.88
N LYS A 2 24.39 -23.73 39.32
CA LYS A 2 23.77 -22.56 38.62
C LYS A 2 24.23 -22.35 37.15
N LYS A 3 25.51 -22.63 36.84
CA LYS A 3 26.07 -22.51 35.48
C LYS A 3 25.53 -23.56 34.50
N ILE A 4 25.17 -24.75 34.99
CA ILE A 4 24.61 -25.85 34.19
C ILE A 4 23.14 -25.56 33.85
N TRP A 5 22.39 -25.00 34.80
CA TRP A 5 21.02 -24.53 34.58
C TRP A 5 20.94 -23.37 33.59
N LEU A 6 21.89 -22.43 33.64
CA LEU A 6 21.98 -21.34 32.66
C LEU A 6 22.31 -21.84 31.25
N ALA A 7 23.18 -22.86 31.12
CA ALA A 7 23.50 -23.46 29.83
C ALA A 7 22.31 -24.25 29.24
N LEU A 8 21.56 -25.00 30.07
CA LEU A 8 20.35 -25.70 29.63
C LEU A 8 19.25 -24.72 29.20
N ALA A 9 19.05 -23.61 29.93
CA ALA A 9 18.08 -22.59 29.56
C ALA A 9 18.43 -21.89 28.22
N GLY A 10 19.72 -21.64 27.97
CA GLY A 10 20.20 -21.10 26.69
C GLY A 10 19.96 -22.05 25.51
N MET A 11 20.09 -23.36 25.73
CA MET A 11 19.87 -24.36 24.68
C MET A 11 18.39 -24.50 24.29
N VAL A 12 17.46 -24.39 25.26
CA VAL A 12 16.00 -24.44 24.96
C VAL A 12 15.53 -23.21 24.17
N LEU A 13 16.10 -22.03 24.42
CA LEU A 13 15.76 -20.81 23.68
C LEU A 13 16.28 -20.83 22.23
N ALA A 14 17.36 -21.56 21.94
CA ALA A 14 17.92 -21.68 20.59
C ALA A 14 17.04 -22.47 19.61
N PHE A 15 16.13 -23.33 20.11
CA PHE A 15 15.24 -24.16 19.27
C PHE A 15 13.80 -23.63 19.18
N SER A 16 13.53 -22.42 19.68
CA SER A 16 12.17 -21.85 19.71
C SER A 16 11.75 -21.14 18.41
N ALA A 17 12.65 -21.03 17.42
CA ALA A 17 12.36 -20.41 16.14
C ALA A 17 11.72 -21.42 15.17
N SER A 18 10.41 -21.65 15.30
CA SER A 18 9.64 -22.35 14.27
C SER A 18 9.38 -21.40 13.11
N ALA A 19 10.11 -21.57 12.01
CA ALA A 19 9.76 -20.90 10.76
C ALA A 19 8.45 -21.51 10.22
N ALA A 20 7.47 -20.68 9.92
CA ALA A 20 6.25 -21.14 9.27
C ALA A 20 6.62 -21.83 7.94
N GLN A 21 6.11 -23.05 7.72
CA GLN A 21 6.26 -23.71 6.44
C GLN A 21 5.33 -23.05 5.42
N ILE A 22 5.93 -22.41 4.42
CA ILE A 22 5.22 -21.73 3.33
C ILE A 22 5.29 -22.65 2.09
N SER A 23 4.14 -22.88 1.46
CA SER A 23 4.04 -23.74 0.27
C SER A 23 3.04 -23.18 -0.74
N ASP A 24 3.33 -23.38 -2.02
CA ASP A 24 2.42 -23.06 -3.14
C ASP A 24 1.06 -23.75 -2.95
N GLY A 25 -0.01 -23.04 -3.32
CA GLY A 25 -1.40 -23.46 -3.18
C GLY A 25 -1.98 -23.34 -1.76
N LYS A 26 -1.19 -22.86 -0.77
CA LYS A 26 -1.67 -22.62 0.60
C LYS A 26 -1.60 -21.14 0.99
N GLN A 27 -0.38 -20.59 1.11
CA GLN A 27 -0.20 -19.19 1.51
C GLN A 27 0.05 -18.26 0.32
N TYR A 28 0.54 -18.81 -0.78
CA TYR A 28 0.74 -18.10 -2.04
C TYR A 28 0.40 -19.02 -3.21
N ILE A 29 0.23 -18.44 -4.38
CA ILE A 29 0.19 -19.16 -5.65
C ILE A 29 1.30 -18.62 -6.56
N THR A 30 1.94 -19.49 -7.32
CA THR A 30 2.82 -19.03 -8.41
C THR A 30 1.96 -18.57 -9.58
N LEU A 31 2.22 -17.37 -10.10
CA LEU A 31 1.53 -16.87 -11.29
C LEU A 31 1.98 -17.66 -12.53
N ASP A 32 1.02 -18.12 -13.33
CA ASP A 32 1.30 -18.83 -14.59
C ASP A 32 2.10 -17.97 -15.58
N LYS A 33 1.88 -16.65 -15.54
CA LYS A 33 2.55 -15.66 -16.38
C LYS A 33 3.31 -14.68 -15.50
N PRO A 34 4.62 -14.87 -15.28
CA PRO A 34 5.42 -13.91 -14.55
C PRO A 34 5.51 -12.60 -15.35
N VAL A 35 5.44 -11.48 -14.64
CA VAL A 35 5.58 -10.15 -15.23
C VAL A 35 7.01 -9.65 -14.98
N ALA A 36 7.73 -9.35 -16.06
CA ALA A 36 9.12 -8.92 -15.97
C ALA A 36 9.24 -7.43 -15.63
N GLY A 37 10.17 -7.07 -14.76
CA GLY A 37 10.44 -5.68 -14.39
C GLY A 37 9.47 -5.09 -13.36
N GLU A 38 8.61 -5.90 -12.75
CA GLU A 38 7.71 -5.46 -11.68
C GLU A 38 8.43 -5.15 -10.36
N PRO A 39 7.82 -4.34 -9.49
CA PRO A 39 8.29 -4.16 -8.12
C PRO A 39 8.41 -5.50 -7.39
N GLN A 40 9.42 -5.62 -6.53
CA GLN A 40 9.63 -6.82 -5.71
C GLN A 40 8.43 -7.13 -4.81
N VAL A 41 7.77 -6.08 -4.32
CA VAL A 41 6.52 -6.19 -3.55
C VAL A 41 5.55 -5.15 -4.11
N LEU A 42 4.47 -5.65 -4.71
CA LEU A 42 3.40 -4.84 -5.26
C LEU A 42 2.08 -5.19 -4.56
N GLU A 43 1.43 -4.18 -4.00
CA GLU A 43 0.09 -4.29 -3.41
C GLU A 43 -0.94 -3.61 -4.31
N PHE A 44 -2.05 -4.28 -4.58
CA PHE A 44 -3.21 -3.68 -5.25
C PHE A 44 -4.27 -3.33 -4.22
N PHE A 45 -4.82 -2.12 -4.31
CA PHE A 45 -5.85 -1.67 -3.37
C PHE A 45 -6.85 -0.72 -4.04
N SER A 46 -7.94 -0.41 -3.34
CA SER A 46 -8.84 0.68 -3.73
C SER A 46 -9.33 1.43 -2.49
N PHE A 47 -9.47 2.75 -2.59
CA PHE A 47 -10.10 3.55 -1.54
C PHE A 47 -11.59 3.21 -1.36
N TYR A 48 -12.24 2.56 -2.33
CA TYR A 48 -13.61 2.06 -2.21
C TYR A 48 -13.70 0.67 -1.55
N CYS A 49 -12.59 -0.03 -1.34
CA CYS A 49 -12.55 -1.41 -0.87
C CYS A 49 -12.49 -1.46 0.67
N PRO A 50 -13.52 -1.95 1.38
CA PRO A 50 -13.51 -2.00 2.85
C PRO A 50 -12.45 -2.94 3.41
N HIS A 51 -12.17 -4.04 2.71
CA HIS A 51 -11.08 -4.95 3.08
C HIS A 51 -9.71 -4.28 2.98
N CYS A 52 -9.52 -3.41 2.00
CA CYS A 52 -8.30 -2.66 1.80
C CYS A 52 -8.12 -1.63 2.93
N TYR A 53 -9.20 -0.97 3.36
CA TYR A 53 -9.17 -0.10 4.55
C TYR A 53 -8.83 -0.87 5.82
N GLN A 54 -9.43 -2.05 6.02
CA GLN A 54 -9.07 -2.91 7.15
C GLN A 54 -7.60 -3.33 7.11
N PHE A 55 -7.10 -3.72 5.94
CA PHE A 55 -5.72 -4.14 5.74
C PHE A 55 -4.74 -3.01 6.05
N GLU A 56 -5.06 -1.80 5.61
CA GLU A 56 -4.22 -0.62 5.79
C GLU A 56 -4.26 -0.07 7.22
N GLU A 57 -5.45 0.23 7.73
CA GLU A 57 -5.61 1.07 8.92
C GLU A 57 -6.01 0.30 10.18
N VAL A 58 -6.70 -0.84 10.03
CA VAL A 58 -7.14 -1.62 11.21
C VAL A 58 -6.11 -2.68 11.60
N LEU A 59 -5.58 -3.38 10.60
CA LEU A 59 -4.64 -4.48 10.76
C LEU A 59 -3.18 -4.06 10.53
N HIS A 60 -2.96 -2.90 9.92
CA HIS A 60 -1.65 -2.36 9.57
C HIS A 60 -0.76 -3.37 8.84
N VAL A 61 -1.35 -4.19 7.95
CA VAL A 61 -0.61 -5.27 7.30
C VAL A 61 0.46 -4.70 6.38
N SER A 62 0.12 -3.68 5.59
CA SER A 62 1.05 -3.00 4.69
C SER A 62 2.27 -2.45 5.43
N ASP A 63 2.06 -1.82 6.59
CA ASP A 63 3.14 -1.33 7.45
C ASP A 63 3.98 -2.45 8.07
N ASN A 64 3.33 -3.53 8.50
CA ASN A 64 4.02 -4.69 9.01
C ASN A 64 4.88 -5.37 7.94
N VAL A 65 4.38 -5.45 6.70
CA VAL A 65 5.16 -5.92 5.54
C VAL A 65 6.35 -5.00 5.32
N LYS A 66 6.14 -3.69 5.13
CA LYS A 66 7.23 -2.70 4.92
C LYS A 66 8.34 -2.84 5.95
N LYS A 67 8.00 -2.97 7.25
CA LYS A 67 8.96 -3.11 8.36
C LYS A 67 9.77 -4.42 8.35
N LYS A 68 9.28 -5.45 7.66
CA LYS A 68 9.91 -6.78 7.58
C LYS A 68 10.67 -7.00 6.28
N LEU A 69 10.55 -6.09 5.31
CA LEU A 69 11.28 -6.20 4.06
C LEU A 69 12.79 -6.03 4.29
N PRO A 70 13.63 -6.74 3.51
CA PRO A 70 15.06 -6.49 3.49
C PRO A 70 15.40 -5.03 3.20
N GLU A 71 16.55 -4.57 3.68
CA GLU A 71 17.03 -3.23 3.38
C GLU A 71 17.16 -3.02 1.86
N GLY A 72 16.66 -1.89 1.37
CA GLY A 72 16.64 -1.55 -0.05
C GLY A 72 15.46 -2.14 -0.84
N THR A 73 14.63 -3.02 -0.26
CA THR A 73 13.41 -3.49 -0.92
C THR A 73 12.30 -2.45 -0.78
N LYS A 74 11.84 -1.91 -1.91
CA LYS A 74 10.69 -1.00 -1.96
C LYS A 74 9.38 -1.79 -2.10
N MET A 75 8.40 -1.43 -1.28
CA MET A 75 7.00 -1.81 -1.47
C MET A 75 6.30 -0.72 -2.31
N THR A 76 5.63 -1.13 -3.37
CA THR A 76 4.82 -0.26 -4.22
C THR A 76 3.35 -0.61 -4.03
N LYS A 77 2.47 0.41 -4.07
CA LYS A 77 1.02 0.19 -4.09
C LYS A 77 0.42 0.76 -5.36
N TYR A 78 -0.45 0.02 -6.01
CA TYR A 78 -1.24 0.46 -7.15
C TYR A 78 -2.72 0.50 -6.79
N HIS A 79 -3.37 1.59 -7.15
CA HIS A 79 -4.80 1.73 -7.01
C HIS A 79 -5.50 1.11 -8.22
N VAL A 80 -6.55 0.33 -7.99
CA VAL A 80 -7.35 -0.27 -9.07
C VAL A 80 -8.53 0.62 -9.45
N GLU A 81 -8.78 0.76 -10.74
CA GLU A 81 -9.81 1.68 -11.25
C GLU A 81 -11.23 1.09 -11.33
N PHE A 82 -11.38 -0.23 -11.19
CA PHE A 82 -12.66 -0.92 -11.43
C PHE A 82 -13.65 -0.86 -10.26
N LEU A 83 -13.27 -0.25 -9.12
CA LEU A 83 -14.12 -0.12 -7.93
C LEU A 83 -14.58 1.31 -7.73
N GLY A 84 -15.90 1.47 -7.60
CA GLY A 84 -16.58 2.73 -7.26
C GLY A 84 -16.68 3.74 -8.42
N PRO A 85 -17.55 4.75 -8.28
CA PRO A 85 -17.85 5.70 -9.36
C PRO A 85 -16.67 6.61 -9.74
N LEU A 86 -15.74 6.84 -8.82
CA LEU A 86 -14.54 7.67 -9.04
C LEU A 86 -13.25 6.85 -9.14
N GLY A 87 -13.36 5.57 -9.52
CA GLY A 87 -12.21 4.65 -9.52
C GLY A 87 -11.03 5.14 -10.38
N LYS A 88 -11.31 5.74 -11.55
CA LYS A 88 -10.29 6.30 -12.44
C LYS A 88 -9.65 7.55 -11.85
N GLU A 89 -10.47 8.45 -11.32
CA GLU A 89 -10.03 9.70 -10.70
C GLU A 89 -9.18 9.44 -9.45
N LEU A 90 -9.55 8.45 -8.63
CA LEU A 90 -8.77 8.04 -7.47
C LEU A 90 -7.47 7.33 -7.86
N THR A 91 -7.44 6.61 -8.99
CA THR A 91 -6.21 6.02 -9.54
C THR A 91 -5.24 7.12 -10.00
N GLN A 92 -5.75 8.18 -10.63
CA GLN A 92 -4.97 9.35 -11.00
C GLN A 92 -4.52 10.15 -9.77
N ALA A 93 -5.37 10.31 -8.77
CA ALA A 93 -5.01 10.95 -7.51
C ALA A 93 -3.93 10.16 -6.75
N TRP A 94 -4.00 8.84 -6.76
CA TRP A 94 -2.94 8.00 -6.20
C TRP A 94 -1.62 8.18 -6.94
N ALA A 95 -1.65 8.26 -8.27
CA ALA A 95 -0.46 8.61 -9.05
C ALA A 95 0.11 10.00 -8.70
N VAL A 96 -0.75 10.99 -8.41
CA VAL A 96 -0.29 12.29 -7.87
C VAL A 96 0.38 12.12 -6.51
N ALA A 97 -0.21 11.34 -5.60
CA ALA A 97 0.37 11.08 -4.29
C ALA A 97 1.77 10.46 -4.40
N MET A 98 1.93 9.48 -5.30
CA MET A 98 3.22 8.83 -5.61
C MET A 98 4.23 9.81 -6.21
N ALA A 99 3.79 10.64 -7.16
CA ALA A 99 4.68 11.61 -7.82
C ALA A 99 5.18 12.70 -6.85
N LEU A 100 4.35 13.09 -5.89
CA LEU A 100 4.68 14.10 -4.87
C LEU A 100 5.31 13.53 -3.61
N GLY A 101 5.34 12.20 -3.43
CA GLY A 101 5.87 11.55 -2.24
C GLY A 101 5.03 11.83 -0.98
N VAL A 102 3.71 11.88 -1.13
CA VAL A 102 2.75 12.22 -0.06
C VAL A 102 1.76 11.10 0.24
N GLU A 103 2.05 9.88 -0.20
CA GLU A 103 1.19 8.70 -0.02
C GLU A 103 0.73 8.53 1.43
N ASP A 104 1.67 8.58 2.40
CA ASP A 104 1.37 8.39 3.82
C ASP A 104 0.49 9.51 4.39
N LYS A 105 0.54 10.72 3.81
CA LYS A 105 -0.27 11.86 4.26
C LYS A 105 -1.73 11.76 3.83
N VAL A 106 -1.98 11.16 2.67
CA VAL A 106 -3.31 11.18 2.03
C VAL A 106 -4.03 9.84 2.11
N THR A 107 -3.35 8.73 2.40
CA THR A 107 -3.96 7.39 2.42
C THR A 107 -5.13 7.29 3.38
N VAL A 108 -4.95 7.58 4.66
CA VAL A 108 -6.04 7.51 5.66
C VAL A 108 -7.12 8.55 5.37
N PRO A 109 -6.79 9.85 5.12
CA PRO A 109 -7.81 10.83 4.76
C PRO A 109 -8.68 10.44 3.56
N LEU A 110 -8.09 9.88 2.50
CA LEU A 110 -8.85 9.42 1.34
C LEU A 110 -9.76 8.23 1.67
N PHE A 111 -9.26 7.25 2.43
CA PHE A 111 -10.08 6.14 2.89
C PHE A 111 -11.28 6.61 3.74
N GLU A 112 -11.05 7.51 4.69
CA GLU A 112 -12.13 8.04 5.53
C GLU A 112 -13.11 8.91 4.75
N ALA A 113 -12.61 9.71 3.80
CA ALA A 113 -13.43 10.56 2.95
C ALA A 113 -14.31 9.75 1.99
N VAL A 114 -13.80 8.63 1.46
CA VAL A 114 -14.53 7.75 0.55
C VAL A 114 -15.48 6.80 1.29
N GLN A 115 -15.03 6.15 2.36
CA GLN A 115 -15.80 5.06 2.99
C GLN A 115 -16.64 5.50 4.19
N LYS A 116 -16.11 6.36 5.07
CA LYS A 116 -16.76 6.71 6.33
C LYS A 116 -17.66 7.93 6.20
N THR A 117 -17.09 9.05 5.76
CA THR A 117 -17.80 10.33 5.68
C THR A 117 -18.51 10.52 4.35
N GLN A 118 -18.09 9.77 3.32
CA GLN A 118 -18.65 9.83 1.96
C GLN A 118 -18.68 11.25 1.38
N THR A 119 -17.67 12.05 1.74
CA THR A 119 -17.54 13.45 1.30
C THR A 119 -16.92 13.57 -0.08
N VAL A 120 -16.21 12.54 -0.55
CA VAL A 120 -15.66 12.49 -1.91
C VAL A 120 -16.72 12.05 -2.91
N GLN A 121 -17.26 13.00 -3.67
CA GLN A 121 -18.28 12.78 -4.70
C GLN A 121 -17.85 13.28 -6.08
N SER A 122 -16.70 13.96 -6.17
CA SER A 122 -16.13 14.50 -7.40
C SER A 122 -14.60 14.56 -7.33
N ALA A 123 -13.94 14.80 -8.48
CA ALA A 123 -12.51 15.05 -8.53
C ALA A 123 -12.08 16.30 -7.72
N ALA A 124 -12.95 17.29 -7.59
CA ALA A 124 -12.69 18.48 -6.78
C ALA A 124 -12.63 18.14 -5.28
N ASP A 125 -13.45 17.19 -4.82
CA ASP A 125 -13.42 16.72 -3.43
C ASP A 125 -12.16 15.92 -3.15
N ILE A 126 -11.70 15.10 -4.12
CA ILE A 126 -10.42 14.39 -4.01
C ILE A 126 -9.28 15.40 -3.82
N ARG A 127 -9.22 16.44 -4.68
CA ARG A 127 -8.24 17.52 -4.53
C ARG A 127 -8.33 18.18 -3.16
N LYS A 128 -9.54 18.42 -2.65
CA LYS A 128 -9.74 19.02 -1.33
C LYS A 128 -9.11 18.17 -0.22
N VAL A 129 -9.21 16.84 -0.28
CA VAL A 129 -8.56 15.93 0.69
C VAL A 129 -7.05 16.13 0.70
N PHE A 130 -6.41 16.25 -0.47
CA PHE A 130 -4.96 16.51 -0.57
C PHE A 130 -4.59 17.85 0.07
N VAL A 131 -5.36 18.90 -0.22
CA VAL A 131 -5.11 20.25 0.33
C VAL A 131 -5.30 20.27 1.85
N ASP A 132 -6.37 19.65 2.35
CA ASP A 132 -6.64 19.55 3.79
C ASP A 132 -5.55 18.72 4.51
N ALA A 133 -4.94 17.75 3.81
CA ALA A 133 -3.78 16.98 4.29
C ALA A 133 -2.43 17.74 4.16
N GLY A 134 -2.45 19.01 3.77
CA GLY A 134 -1.28 19.89 3.71
C GLY A 134 -0.47 19.82 2.41
N VAL A 135 -1.00 19.22 1.35
CA VAL A 135 -0.43 19.33 0.00
C VAL A 135 -0.80 20.70 -0.57
N LYS A 136 0.14 21.41 -1.17
CA LYS A 136 -0.19 22.68 -1.80
C LYS A 136 -1.08 22.43 -3.02
N GLY A 137 -2.16 23.21 -3.15
CA GLY A 137 -3.06 23.10 -4.29
C GLY A 137 -2.35 23.28 -5.63
N GLU A 138 -1.38 24.21 -5.70
CA GLU A 138 -0.55 24.44 -6.90
C GLU A 138 0.26 23.19 -7.30
N ASP A 139 0.86 22.48 -6.34
CA ASP A 139 1.66 21.29 -6.60
C ASP A 139 0.77 20.13 -7.07
N TYR A 140 -0.41 19.98 -6.46
CA TYR A 140 -1.41 19.00 -6.89
C TYR A 140 -1.87 19.27 -8.33
N ASP A 141 -2.27 20.51 -8.63
CA ASP A 141 -2.81 20.90 -9.93
C ASP A 141 -1.75 20.75 -11.04
N ALA A 142 -0.50 21.10 -10.74
CA ALA A 142 0.63 20.91 -11.66
C ALA A 142 0.91 19.41 -11.91
N ALA A 143 0.84 18.58 -10.87
CA ALA A 143 1.08 17.14 -10.98
C ALA A 143 -0.04 16.43 -11.75
N TRP A 144 -1.31 16.79 -11.55
CA TRP A 144 -2.49 16.08 -12.03
C TRP A 144 -2.43 15.66 -13.50
N ASN A 145 -2.03 16.58 -14.39
CA ASN A 145 -1.94 16.31 -15.84
C ASN A 145 -0.51 16.11 -16.36
N SER A 146 0.47 15.99 -15.46
CA SER A 146 1.87 15.84 -15.81
C SER A 146 2.15 14.51 -16.53
N PHE A 147 3.23 14.48 -17.30
CA PHE A 147 3.68 13.26 -17.96
C PHE A 147 3.99 12.13 -16.97
N VAL A 148 4.55 12.48 -15.80
CA VAL A 148 4.89 11.52 -14.74
C VAL A 148 3.62 10.84 -14.21
N VAL A 149 2.60 11.62 -13.87
CA VAL A 149 1.32 11.07 -13.36
C VAL A 149 0.62 10.22 -14.41
N LYS A 150 0.57 10.66 -15.67
CA LYS A 150 0.01 9.83 -16.77
C LYS A 150 0.75 8.50 -16.94
N SER A 151 2.07 8.51 -16.80
CA SER A 151 2.87 7.28 -16.87
C SER A 151 2.59 6.34 -15.69
N LEU A 152 2.43 6.88 -14.48
CA LEU A 152 2.08 6.12 -13.29
C LEU A 152 0.66 5.53 -13.37
N VAL A 153 -0.31 6.27 -13.91
CA VAL A 153 -1.67 5.72 -14.17
C VAL A 153 -1.58 4.53 -15.14
N ALA A 154 -0.88 4.69 -16.26
CA ALA A 154 -0.73 3.61 -17.24
C ALA A 154 0.05 2.40 -16.69
N GLN A 155 0.90 2.58 -15.67
CA GLN A 155 1.55 1.47 -14.97
C GLN A 155 0.57 0.72 -14.07
N GLN A 156 -0.29 1.45 -13.34
CA GLN A 156 -1.31 0.85 -12.48
C GLN A 156 -2.34 0.03 -13.27
N GLU A 157 -2.74 0.52 -14.46
CA GLU A 157 -3.71 -0.16 -15.33
C GLU A 157 -3.19 -1.46 -15.97
N LYS A 158 -1.86 -1.65 -16.02
CA LYS A 158 -1.22 -2.84 -16.60
C LYS A 158 -0.97 -3.95 -15.58
N GLY A 159 -1.01 -3.63 -14.29
CA GLY A 159 -0.78 -4.56 -13.19
C GLY A 159 -1.91 -5.55 -12.99
#